data_AF-A0A3D1DXS7-F1
#
_entry.id   AF-A0A3D1DXS7-F1
#
_cell.length_a   1.000
_cell.length_b   1.000
_cell.length_c   1.000
_cell.angle_alpha   90.00
_cell.angle_beta   90.00
_cell.angle_gamma   90.00
#
_symmetry.space_group_name_H-M   'P 1'
#
loop_
_entity.id
_entity.type
_entity.pdbx_description
1 polymer ?
#
loop_
_entity_poly.entity_id
_entity_poly.type
_entity_poly.pdbx_seq_one_letter_code
_entity_poly.pdbx_strand_id
1 'polypeptide(L)' 'MRTEPVIIHSEEGFAGMRAAGHLAATVLDMISQHVIAGITTEALDDICHDFILAHGAVPAPLNYKGFPKSTCISLNHV' A
#
# COMPACT_ATOMS: atom_id res chain seq x y z
N MET A 1 -0.22 30.71 4.78
CA MET A 1 0.21 30.14 3.47
C MET A 1 1.39 29.21 3.76
N ARG A 2 1.34 27.93 3.37
CA ARG A 2 2.46 27.00 3.62
C ARG A 2 3.69 27.49 2.86
N THR A 3 4.83 27.62 3.55
CA THR A 3 6.11 28.11 3.00
C THR A 3 7.10 26.97 2.73
N GLU A 4 6.64 25.72 2.86
CA GLU A 4 7.47 24.53 2.69
C GLU A 4 7.80 24.32 1.20
N PRO A 5 9.04 23.93 0.87
CA PRO A 5 9.44 23.67 -0.51
C PRO A 5 8.73 22.42 -1.07
N VAL A 6 8.22 22.53 -2.29
CA VAL A 6 7.69 21.39 -3.05
C VAL A 6 8.84 20.71 -3.79
N ILE A 7 8.95 19.39 -3.66
CA ILE A 7 9.96 18.60 -4.36
C ILE A 7 9.59 18.58 -5.86
N ILE A 8 10.54 18.99 -6.71
CA ILE A 8 10.42 18.87 -8.18
C ILE A 8 11.17 17.60 -8.61
N HIS A 9 10.43 16.62 -9.10
CA HIS A 9 10.98 15.33 -9.49
C HIS A 9 11.58 15.35 -10.89
N SER A 10 12.63 14.54 -11.10
CA SER A 10 13.19 14.24 -12.42
C SER A 10 12.31 13.24 -13.19
N GLU A 11 12.59 13.05 -14.48
CA GLU A 11 11.92 12.03 -15.30
C GLU A 11 12.06 10.61 -14.71
N GLU A 12 13.24 10.29 -14.18
CA GLU A 12 13.50 9.02 -13.48
C GLU A 12 12.66 8.90 -12.21
N GLY A 13 12.55 9.98 -11.42
CA GLY A 13 11.68 10.03 -10.25
C GLY A 13 10.21 9.76 -10.62
N PHE A 14 9.73 10.36 -11.71
CA PHE A 14 8.39 10.08 -12.23
C PHE A 14 8.23 8.64 -12.72
N ALA A 15 9.26 8.03 -13.33
CA ALA A 15 9.22 6.63 -13.75
C ALA A 15 9.05 5.70 -12.54
N GLY A 16 9.82 5.91 -11.47
CA GLY A 16 9.68 5.17 -10.22
C GLY A 16 8.31 5.33 -9.56
N MET A 17 7.80 6.57 -9.49
CA MET A 17 6.46 6.84 -8.94
C MET A 17 5.35 6.15 -9.75
N ARG A 18 5.44 6.13 -11.08
CA ARG A 18 4.48 5.42 -11.93
C ARG A 18 4.49 3.92 -11.67
N ALA A 19 5.67 3.31 -11.56
CA ALA A 19 5.80 1.88 -11.27
C ALA A 19 5.23 1.54 -9.88
N ALA A 20 5.60 2.31 -8.85
CA ALA A 20 5.09 2.10 -7.49
C ALA A 20 3.57 2.30 -7.40
N GLY A 21 3.04 3.35 -8.03
CA GLY A 21 1.60 3.62 -8.07
C GLY A 21 0.83 2.54 -8.82
N HIS A 22 1.37 2.01 -9.91
CA HIS A 22 0.74 0.91 -10.66
C HIS A 22 0.66 -0.37 -9.82
N LEU A 23 1.73 -0.75 -9.13
CA LEU A 23 1.69 -1.91 -8.24
C LEU A 23 0.72 -1.71 -7.07
N ALA A 24 0.70 -0.51 -6.46
CA ALA A 24 -0.24 -0.20 -5.40
C ALA A 24 -1.71 -0.32 -5.86
N ALA A 25 -2.04 0.15 -7.06
CA ALA A 25 -3.37 -0.03 -7.66
C ALA A 25 -3.68 -1.51 -7.92
N THR A 26 -2.69 -2.28 -8.42
CA THR A 26 -2.84 -3.71 -8.69
C THR A 26 -3.13 -4.50 -7.41
N VAL A 27 -2.51 -4.15 -6.28
CA VAL A 27 -2.80 -4.74 -4.96
C VAL A 27 -4.26 -4.48 -4.56
N LEU A 28 -4.76 -3.25 -4.75
CA LEU A 28 -6.14 -2.87 -4.44
C LEU A 28 -7.17 -3.63 -5.31
N ASP A 29 -6.88 -3.77 -6.61
CA ASP A 29 -7.74 -4.53 -7.51
C ASP A 29 -7.75 -6.02 -7.13
N MET A 30 -6.58 -6.59 -6.84
CA MET A 30 -6.45 -7.99 -6.44
C MET A 30 -7.19 -8.28 -5.13
N ILE A 31 -7.01 -7.46 -4.10
CA ILE A 31 -7.58 -7.74 -2.77
C ILE A 31 -9.11 -7.65 -2.77
N SER A 32 -9.69 -6.87 -3.67
CA SER A 32 -11.14 -6.62 -3.74
C SER A 32 -11.99 -7.90 -3.80
N GLN A 33 -11.50 -8.95 -4.48
CA GLN A 33 -12.22 -10.24 -4.57
C GLN A 33 -12.20 -11.05 -3.26
N HIS A 34 -11.29 -10.73 -2.35
CA HIS A 34 -11.13 -11.42 -1.06
C HIS A 34 -11.93 -10.75 0.06
N VAL A 35 -12.44 -9.54 -0.15
CA VAL A 35 -13.26 -8.81 0.84
C VAL A 35 -14.67 -9.40 0.87
N ILE A 36 -14.82 -10.48 1.62
CA ILE A 36 -16.08 -11.22 1.78
C ILE A 36 -16.49 -11.27 3.26
N ALA A 37 -17.78 -11.49 3.51
CA ALA A 37 -18.29 -11.60 4.88
C ALA A 37 -17.59 -12.75 5.63
N GLY A 38 -17.12 -12.47 6.84
CA GLY A 38 -16.46 -13.44 7.72
C GLY A 38 -14.93 -13.52 7.57
N ILE A 39 -14.32 -12.84 6.58
CA ILE A 39 -12.85 -12.74 6.51
C ILE A 39 -12.31 -11.81 7.60
N THR A 40 -11.15 -12.12 8.16
CA THR A 40 -10.46 -11.23 9.10
C THR A 40 -9.63 -10.19 8.35
N THR A 41 -9.44 -9.02 8.95
CA THR A 41 -8.51 -8.01 8.40
C THR A 41 -7.07 -8.50 8.40
N GLU A 42 -6.70 -9.41 9.31
CA GLU A 42 -5.39 -10.06 9.30
C GLU A 42 -5.18 -10.93 8.07
N ALA A 43 -6.17 -11.76 7.69
CA ALA A 43 -6.06 -12.55 6.46
C ALA A 43 -5.98 -11.67 5.21
N LEU A 44 -6.69 -10.54 5.19
CA LEU A 44 -6.56 -9.56 4.10
C LEU A 44 -5.17 -8.91 4.06
N ASP A 45 -4.59 -8.60 5.23
CA ASP A 45 -3.23 -8.06 5.33
C ASP A 45 -2.19 -9.05 4.83
N ASP A 46 -2.32 -10.33 5.20
CA ASP A 46 -1.40 -11.40 4.78
C ASP A 46 -1.44 -11.60 3.25
N ILE A 47 -2.63 -11.59 2.64
CA ILE A 47 -2.78 -11.67 1.18
C ILE A 47 -2.09 -10.47 0.50
N CYS A 48 -2.28 -9.25 1.04
CA CYS A 48 -1.61 -8.06 0.53
C CYS A 48 -0.09 -8.16 0.70
N HIS A 49 0.38 -8.60 1.86
CA HIS A 49 1.80 -8.76 2.18
C HIS A 49 2.49 -9.68 1.18
N ASP A 50 1.95 -10.89 1.01
CA ASP A 50 2.49 -11.90 0.12
C ASP A 50 2.49 -11.43 -1.33
N PHE A 51 1.41 -10.77 -1.77
CA PHE A 51 1.34 -10.22 -3.12
C PHE A 51 2.39 -9.13 -3.34
N ILE A 52 2.58 -8.21 -2.39
CA ILE A 52 3.58 -7.14 -2.49
C ILE A 52 5.00 -7.74 -2.59
N LEU A 53 5.33 -8.71 -1.73
CA LEU A 53 6.63 -9.38 -1.74
C LEU A 53 6.86 -10.17 -3.03
N ALA A 54 5.84 -10.86 -3.55
CA ALA A 54 5.92 -11.61 -4.80
C ALA A 54 6.23 -10.71 -6.02
N HIS A 55 5.93 -9.41 -5.94
CA HIS A 55 6.24 -8.42 -6.97
C HIS A 55 7.55 -7.67 -6.71
N GLY A 56 8.37 -8.14 -5.76
CA GLY A 56 9.68 -7.55 -5.45
C GLY A 56 9.61 -6.17 -4.79
N ALA A 57 8.46 -5.82 -4.21
CA ALA A 57 8.25 -4.57 -3.49
C ALA A 57 8.24 -4.77 -1.97
N VAL A 58 8.22 -3.67 -1.24
CA VAL A 58 8.14 -3.67 0.23
C VAL A 58 6.83 -2.99 0.68
N PRO A 59 6.11 -3.54 1.66
CA PRO A 59 4.94 -2.87 2.20
C PRO A 59 5.32 -1.60 2.96
N ALA A 60 4.97 -0.43 2.42
CA ALA A 60 5.39 0.85 2.98
C ALA A 60 4.92 1.11 4.44
N PRO A 61 3.71 0.67 4.87
CA PRO A 61 3.28 0.81 6.26
C PRO A 61 4.08 -0.06 7.23
N LEU A 62 4.63 -1.20 6.78
CA LEU A 62 5.27 -2.16 7.67
C LEU A 62 6.48 -1.53 8.35
N ASN A 63 6.45 -1.51 9.68
CA ASN A 63 7.43 -0.88 10.56
C ASN A 63 7.55 0.65 10.40
N TYR A 64 6.66 1.31 9.66
CA TYR A 64 6.62 2.77 9.59
C TYR A 64 6.24 3.35 10.96
N LYS A 65 7.23 3.95 11.63
CA LYS A 65 7.10 4.44 13.02
C LYS A 65 6.57 3.36 13.98
N GLY A 66 6.94 2.10 13.77
CA GLY A 66 6.50 0.96 14.57
C GLY A 66 5.11 0.41 14.21
N PHE A 67 4.51 0.83 13.09
CA PHE A 67 3.27 0.25 12.61
C PHE A 67 3.45 -1.26 12.27
N PRO A 68 2.60 -2.16 12.76
CA PRO A 68 2.92 -3.59 12.80
C PRO A 68 2.47 -4.41 11.58
N LYS A 69 1.71 -3.81 10.65
CA LYS A 69 1.05 -4.51 9.54
C LYS A 69 1.46 -3.95 8.17
N SER A 70 1.14 -4.68 7.11
CA SER A 70 1.52 -4.31 5.73
C SER A 70 0.56 -3.30 5.11
N THR A 71 -0.67 -3.25 5.60
CA THR A 71 -1.76 -2.40 5.13
C THR A 71 -2.57 -1.84 6.30
N CYS A 72 -3.32 -0.78 6.01
CA CYS A 72 -4.32 -0.23 6.93
C CYS A 72 -5.71 -0.64 6.44
N ILE A 73 -6.51 -1.24 7.31
CA ILE A 73 -7.89 -1.64 7.00
C ILE A 73 -8.82 -1.00 8.04
N SER A 74 -9.48 0.08 7.64
CA SER A 74 -10.35 0.87 8.50
C SER A 74 -11.82 0.45 8.34
N LEU A 75 -12.40 -0.14 9.38
CA LEU A 75 -13.80 -0.56 9.39
C LEU A 75 -14.68 0.49 10.07
N ASN A 76 -15.81 0.82 9.43
CA ASN A 76 -16.88 1.64 10.01
C ASN A 76 -16.45 3.04 10.51
N HIS A 77 -16.14 3.19 11.80
CA HIS A 77 -15.87 4.48 12.45
C HIS A 77 -14.37 4.76 12.65
N VAL A 78 -13.52 3.96 11.99
CA VAL A 78 -12.06 4.10 11.96
C VAL A 78 -11.64 5.04 10.84
#